data_AF-A0A7T0PF06-F1
#
_entry.id   AF-A0A7T0PF06-F1
#
_cell.length_a   1.000
_cell.length_b   1.000
_cell.length_c   1.000
_cell.angle_alpha   90.00
_cell.angle_beta   90.00
_cell.angle_gamma   90.00
#
_symmetry.space_group_name_H-M   'P 1'
#
loop_
_entity.id
_entity.type
_entity.pdbx_description
1 polymer ?
#
loop_
_entity_poly.entity_id
_entity_poly.type
_entity_poly.pdbx_seq_one_letter_code
_entity_poly.pdbx_strand_id
1 'polypeptide(L)'
;MSQDGFEDGYAVTVAQEGGGWVVREFDDSFDSLETSVNAVRNLRSEGAAFAILNVEEDFLVIVRPGPSRTRLVISDATMAVDDDFAAEIAHESGIEIPDIDPADLDDVDGYPDGDFEMLEDIGLNAEMMGVLLDPDDDPHVVIERIADHLGFAGEFEDALD
;
A
#
# COMPACT_ATOMS: atom_id res chain seq x y z
N MET A 1 -25.59 -3.77 5.51
CA MET A 1 -24.59 -4.58 4.79
C MET A 1 -23.53 -4.83 5.83
N SER A 2 -23.28 -6.10 6.14
CA SER A 2 -22.45 -6.49 7.27
C SER A 2 -21.02 -5.97 7.06
N GLN A 3 -20.43 -5.38 8.09
CA GLN A 3 -18.99 -5.08 8.14
C GLN A 3 -18.23 -6.39 8.40
N ASP A 4 -18.33 -7.32 7.46
CA ASP A 4 -17.52 -8.52 7.42
C ASP A 4 -16.81 -8.46 6.06
N GLY A 5 -15.49 -8.55 6.03
CA GLY A 5 -14.86 -9.14 4.86
C GLY A 5 -13.73 -8.37 4.24
N PHE A 6 -12.59 -8.35 4.93
CA PHE A 6 -11.30 -8.67 4.33
C PHE A 6 -10.42 -9.37 5.39
N GLU A 7 -10.89 -10.46 6.01
CA GLU A 7 -10.13 -11.16 7.08
C GLU A 7 -8.70 -11.54 6.64
N ASP A 8 -8.45 -11.69 5.34
CA ASP A 8 -7.15 -11.99 4.75
C ASP A 8 -6.52 -10.77 4.01
N GLY A 9 -7.10 -9.56 4.10
CA GLY A 9 -6.71 -8.37 3.35
C GLY A 9 -7.27 -8.29 1.92
N TYR A 10 -6.81 -7.30 1.14
CA TYR A 10 -7.12 -7.14 -0.29
C TYR A 10 -6.02 -6.39 -1.04
N ALA A 11 -6.00 -6.52 -2.37
CA ALA A 11 -5.05 -5.83 -3.22
C ALA A 11 -5.76 -5.20 -4.42
N VAL A 12 -5.48 -3.91 -4.66
CA VAL A 12 -6.02 -3.18 -5.82
C VAL A 12 -4.91 -2.56 -6.65
N THR A 13 -5.08 -2.60 -7.97
CA THR A 13 -4.32 -1.76 -8.89
C THR A 13 -5.09 -0.47 -9.16
N VAL A 14 -4.38 0.66 -9.22
CA VAL A 14 -4.92 1.98 -9.52
C VAL A 14 -4.17 2.54 -10.72
N ALA A 15 -4.89 2.96 -11.76
CA ALA A 15 -4.30 3.48 -12.99
C ALA A 15 -5.08 4.66 -13.57
N GLN A 16 -4.39 5.61 -14.20
CA GLN A 16 -5.03 6.58 -15.07
C GLN A 16 -5.21 6.00 -16.48
N GLU A 17 -6.46 5.88 -16.93
CA GLU A 17 -6.81 5.46 -18.29
C GLU A 17 -7.89 6.38 -18.88
N GLY A 18 -7.71 6.84 -20.12
CA GLY A 18 -8.76 7.58 -20.83
C GLY A 18 -9.21 8.90 -20.19
N GLY A 19 -8.43 9.47 -19.27
CA GLY A 19 -8.76 10.71 -18.55
C GLY A 19 -9.53 10.52 -17.24
N GLY A 20 -9.67 9.29 -16.77
CA GLY A 20 -10.21 8.95 -15.45
C GLY A 20 -9.36 7.92 -14.71
N TRP A 21 -9.81 7.56 -13.52
CA TRP A 21 -9.22 6.48 -12.74
C TRP A 21 -9.85 5.13 -13.12
N VAL A 22 -9.04 4.09 -13.04
CA VAL A 22 -9.47 2.70 -13.14
C VAL A 22 -8.84 1.97 -11.96
N VAL A 23 -9.69 1.43 -11.09
CA VAL A 23 -9.28 0.60 -9.96
C VAL A 23 -9.75 -0.83 -10.22
N ARG A 24 -8.89 -1.81 -9.93
CA ARG A 24 -9.22 -3.22 -10.08
C ARG A 24 -8.60 -4.02 -8.96
N GLU A 25 -9.43 -4.79 -8.25
CA GLU A 25 -8.96 -5.84 -7.36
C GLU A 25 -8.17 -6.91 -8.14
N PHE A 26 -7.19 -7.51 -7.49
CA PHE A 26 -6.47 -8.68 -7.99
C PHE A 26 -6.09 -9.61 -6.82
N ASP A 27 -5.96 -10.90 -7.12
CA ASP A 27 -5.49 -11.87 -6.13
C ASP A 27 -4.01 -11.61 -5.78
N ASP A 28 -3.74 -11.35 -4.51
CA ASP A 28 -2.41 -11.32 -3.94
C ASP A 28 -2.43 -12.10 -2.63
N SER A 29 -1.49 -13.03 -2.44
CA SER A 29 -1.35 -13.78 -1.19
C SER A 29 -0.36 -13.12 -0.25
N PHE A 30 0.23 -11.99 -0.65
CA PHE A 30 1.26 -11.27 0.10
C PHE A 30 2.50 -12.13 0.40
N ASP A 31 2.74 -13.22 -0.33
CA ASP A 31 3.96 -14.02 -0.17
C ASP A 31 5.17 -13.45 -0.95
N SER A 32 4.92 -12.55 -1.91
CA SER A 32 5.98 -11.98 -2.75
C SER A 32 5.59 -10.67 -3.42
N LEU A 33 6.45 -9.67 -3.27
CA LEU A 33 6.32 -8.36 -3.91
C LEU A 33 6.24 -8.45 -5.45
N GLU A 34 6.80 -9.51 -6.06
CA GLU A 34 6.73 -9.70 -7.51
C GLU A 34 5.28 -9.78 -8.01
N THR A 35 4.33 -10.30 -7.22
CA THR A 35 2.91 -10.40 -7.58
C THR A 35 2.33 -9.01 -7.87
N SER A 36 2.42 -8.10 -6.90
CA SER A 36 1.89 -6.75 -7.01
C SER A 36 2.65 -5.92 -8.05
N VAL A 37 3.97 -6.08 -8.15
CA VAL A 37 4.78 -5.42 -9.20
C VAL A 37 4.33 -5.85 -10.59
N ASN A 38 4.06 -7.14 -10.80
CA ASN A 38 3.61 -7.66 -12.08
C ASN A 38 2.17 -7.22 -12.38
N ALA A 39 1.29 -7.17 -11.38
CA ALA A 39 -0.08 -6.66 -11.52
C ALA A 39 -0.08 -5.24 -12.11
N VAL A 40 0.71 -4.33 -11.54
CA VAL A 40 0.81 -2.94 -12.03
C VAL A 40 1.43 -2.87 -13.43
N ARG A 41 2.51 -3.63 -13.68
CA ARG A 41 3.17 -3.65 -15.01
C ARG A 41 2.24 -4.18 -16.10
N ASN A 42 1.34 -5.09 -15.78
CA ASN A 42 0.40 -5.69 -16.73
C ASN A 42 -0.72 -4.74 -17.19
N LEU A 43 -1.00 -3.67 -16.44
CA LEU A 43 -1.92 -2.62 -16.86
C LEU A 43 -1.48 -1.96 -18.16
N ARG A 44 -0.16 -1.85 -18.39
CA ARG A 44 0.43 -1.13 -19.54
C ARG A 44 -0.13 0.30 -19.68
N SER A 45 -0.47 0.93 -18.56
CA SER A 45 -1.02 2.28 -18.54
C SER A 45 0.00 3.28 -19.07
N GLU A 46 -0.49 4.26 -19.82
CA GLU A 46 0.28 5.41 -20.31
C GLU A 46 0.38 6.52 -19.25
N GLY A 47 -0.44 6.46 -18.20
CA GLY A 47 -0.49 7.41 -17.09
C GLY A 47 0.13 6.87 -15.80
N ALA A 48 -0.26 7.47 -14.66
CA ALA A 48 0.14 6.96 -13.36
C ALA A 48 -0.48 5.58 -13.12
N ALA A 49 0.32 4.64 -12.61
CA ALA A 49 -0.12 3.31 -12.22
C ALA A 49 0.65 2.83 -11.00
N PHE A 50 -0.05 2.26 -10.03
CA PHE A 50 0.47 1.72 -8.78
C PHE A 50 -0.51 0.69 -8.20
N ALA A 51 -0.11 -0.03 -7.17
CA ALA A 51 -0.99 -0.88 -6.36
C ALA A 51 -1.05 -0.35 -4.94
N ILE A 52 -2.18 -0.59 -4.29
CA ILE A 52 -2.37 -0.43 -2.85
C ILE A 52 -2.79 -1.80 -2.32
N LEU A 53 -2.10 -2.25 -1.27
CA LEU A 53 -2.31 -3.52 -0.61
C LEU A 53 -2.77 -3.21 0.82
N ASN A 54 -3.89 -3.79 1.23
CA ASN A 54 -4.24 -3.96 2.63
C ASN A 54 -3.85 -5.39 3.02
N VAL A 55 -2.79 -5.54 3.81
CA VAL A 55 -2.19 -6.83 4.15
C VAL A 55 -2.76 -7.27 5.49
N GLU A 56 -3.59 -8.30 5.46
CA GLU A 56 -4.19 -8.95 6.65
C GLU A 56 -4.89 -7.98 7.64
N GLU A 57 -5.29 -6.80 7.17
CA GLU A 57 -5.83 -5.69 8.00
C GLU A 57 -4.83 -5.12 9.04
N ASP A 58 -3.57 -5.53 9.01
CA ASP A 58 -2.52 -5.11 9.96
C ASP A 58 -1.73 -3.91 9.44
N PHE A 59 -1.43 -3.86 8.13
CA PHE A 59 -0.72 -2.74 7.53
C PHE A 59 -1.07 -2.58 6.04
N LEU A 60 -0.73 -1.42 5.46
CA LEU A 60 -0.84 -1.21 4.02
C LEU A 60 0.52 -1.01 3.37
N VAL A 61 0.59 -1.39 2.09
CA VAL A 61 1.74 -1.16 1.23
C VAL A 61 1.30 -0.48 -0.06
N ILE A 62 2.03 0.54 -0.49
CA ILE A 62 1.85 1.15 -1.82
C ILE A 62 3.02 0.72 -2.71
N VAL A 63 2.72 0.12 -3.85
CA VAL A 63 3.70 -0.39 -4.81
C VAL A 63 3.64 0.37 -6.11
N ARG A 64 4.72 1.08 -6.47
CA ARG A 64 4.81 1.82 -7.74
C ARG A 64 6.07 1.43 -8.52
N PRO A 65 5.96 0.50 -9.47
CA PRO A 65 7.07 0.16 -10.36
C PRO A 65 7.55 1.37 -11.16
N GLY A 66 8.85 1.65 -11.09
CA GLY A 66 9.52 2.67 -11.89
C GLY A 66 10.44 2.06 -12.96
N PRO A 67 11.03 2.89 -13.83
CA PRO A 67 11.94 2.44 -14.88
C PRO A 67 13.26 1.86 -14.33
N SER A 68 13.70 2.32 -13.15
CA SER A 68 14.99 1.94 -12.56
C SER A 68 14.85 1.04 -11.34
N ARG A 69 13.82 1.28 -10.53
CA ARG A 69 13.52 0.55 -9.30
C ARG A 69 12.02 0.62 -9.01
N THR A 70 11.52 -0.32 -8.23
CA THR A 70 10.20 -0.21 -7.61
C THR A 70 10.27 0.81 -6.47
N ARG A 71 9.27 1.70 -6.38
CA ARG A 71 9.09 2.59 -5.24
C ARG A 71 8.02 2.00 -4.33
N LEU A 72 8.28 2.01 -3.04
CA LEU A 72 7.50 1.31 -2.03
C LEU A 72 7.31 2.23 -0.82
N VAL A 73 6.16 2.13 -0.19
CA VAL A 73 5.86 2.70 1.13
C VAL A 73 5.11 1.64 1.93
N ILE A 74 5.43 1.52 3.22
CA ILE A 74 4.74 0.70 4.20
C ILE A 74 4.19 1.63 5.30
N SER A 75 2.96 1.38 5.78
CA SER A 75 2.37 2.18 6.87
C SER A 75 2.96 1.86 8.24
N ASP A 76 3.44 0.64 8.42
CA ASP A 76 4.10 0.22 9.66
C ASP A 76 5.32 -0.66 9.36
N ALA A 77 6.51 -0.07 9.47
CA ALA A 77 7.77 -0.77 9.28
C ALA A 77 8.10 -1.75 10.42
N THR A 78 7.43 -1.68 11.58
CA THR A 78 7.66 -2.61 12.68
C THR A 78 7.14 -4.01 12.36
N MET A 79 6.15 -4.14 11.48
CA MET A 79 5.61 -5.42 11.02
C MET A 79 6.68 -6.32 10.40
N ALA A 80 7.74 -5.74 9.83
CA ALA A 80 8.89 -6.48 9.29
C ALA A 80 9.66 -7.34 10.32
N VAL A 81 9.34 -7.21 11.62
CA VAL A 81 9.89 -8.05 12.70
C VAL A 81 9.31 -9.46 12.67
N ASP A 82 8.02 -9.62 12.37
CA ASP A 82 7.30 -10.90 12.43
C ASP A 82 6.67 -11.33 11.09
N ASP A 83 6.44 -10.38 10.17
CA ASP A 83 5.86 -10.63 8.85
C ASP A 83 6.92 -10.70 7.73
N ASP A 84 6.93 -11.81 6.99
CA ASP A 84 7.89 -12.08 5.91
C ASP A 84 7.70 -11.11 4.72
N PHE A 85 6.47 -10.67 4.45
CA PHE A 85 6.17 -9.74 3.36
C PHE A 85 6.68 -8.34 3.68
N ALA A 86 6.37 -7.83 4.87
CA ALA A 86 6.88 -6.57 5.39
C ALA A 86 8.42 -6.56 5.43
N ALA A 87 9.05 -7.69 5.78
CA ALA A 87 10.50 -7.84 5.71
C ALA A 87 11.05 -7.76 4.27
N GLU A 88 10.37 -8.34 3.28
CA GLU A 88 10.73 -8.17 1.86
C GLU A 88 10.58 -6.70 1.42
N ILE A 89 9.48 -6.03 1.78
CA ILE A 89 9.26 -4.61 1.49
C ILE A 89 10.37 -3.74 2.12
N ALA A 90 10.72 -4.00 3.38
CA ALA A 90 11.78 -3.29 4.08
C ALA A 90 13.12 -3.48 3.37
N HIS A 91 13.46 -4.72 3.00
CA HIS A 91 14.69 -5.03 2.28
C HIS A 91 14.80 -4.28 0.95
N GLU A 92 13.76 -4.34 0.10
CA GLU A 92 13.77 -3.71 -1.21
C GLU A 92 13.75 -2.17 -1.13
N SER A 93 13.17 -1.63 -0.07
CA SER A 93 13.14 -0.18 0.20
C SER A 93 14.44 0.33 0.85
N GLY A 94 15.25 -0.57 1.41
CA GLY A 94 16.42 -0.22 2.21
C GLY A 94 16.07 0.32 3.60
N ILE A 95 14.91 -0.07 4.14
CA ILE A 95 14.45 0.22 5.49
C ILE A 95 15.16 -0.73 6.45
N GLU A 96 15.64 -0.21 7.59
CA GLU A 96 16.24 -1.04 8.63
C GLU A 96 15.14 -1.71 9.46
N ILE A 97 15.11 -3.05 9.48
CA ILE A 97 14.20 -3.80 10.35
C ILE A 97 14.61 -3.57 11.81
N PRO A 98 13.70 -3.14 12.69
CA PRO A 98 14.05 -2.84 14.07
C PRO A 98 14.43 -4.11 14.85
N ASP A 99 15.39 -3.98 15.76
CA ASP A 99 15.84 -5.06 16.65
C ASP A 99 14.91 -5.16 17.86
N ILE A 100 13.69 -5.65 17.61
CA ILE A 100 12.62 -5.85 18.61
C ILE A 100 12.35 -7.35 18.73
N ASP A 101 12.08 -7.83 19.94
CA ASP A 101 11.61 -9.21 20.12
C ASP A 101 10.18 -9.29 19.56
N PRO A 102 9.84 -10.25 18.67
CA PRO A 102 8.48 -10.36 18.12
C PRO A 102 7.39 -10.42 19.19
N ALA A 103 7.69 -10.92 20.39
CA ALA A 103 6.73 -10.95 21.50
C ALA A 103 6.41 -9.57 22.11
N ASP A 104 7.24 -8.56 21.86
CA ASP A 104 7.08 -7.17 22.33
C ASP A 104 6.57 -6.24 21.21
N LEU A 105 6.24 -6.77 20.01
CA LEU A 105 5.80 -5.99 18.86
C LEU A 105 4.52 -5.18 19.14
N ASP A 106 3.55 -5.80 19.84
CA ASP A 106 2.31 -5.13 20.25
C ASP A 106 2.51 -3.97 21.24
N ASP A 107 3.68 -3.88 21.87
CA ASP A 107 4.03 -2.86 22.87
C ASP A 107 4.84 -1.68 22.27
N VAL A 108 5.13 -1.70 20.97
CA VAL A 108 5.85 -0.61 20.27
C VAL A 108 4.92 0.19 19.37
N ASP A 109 5.19 1.50 19.30
CA ASP A 109 4.49 2.36 18.34
C ASP A 109 5.02 2.08 16.93
N GLY A 110 4.10 1.72 16.03
CA GLY A 110 4.37 1.57 14.60
C GLY A 110 4.83 2.88 13.96
N TYR A 111 5.42 2.79 12.77
CA TYR A 111 5.77 3.99 12.00
C TYR A 111 5.85 3.73 10.49
N PRO A 112 5.37 4.68 9.66
CA PRO A 112 5.48 4.54 8.21
C PRO A 112 6.90 4.82 7.72
N ASP A 113 7.33 4.13 6.68
CA ASP A 113 8.63 4.34 6.04
C ASP A 113 8.60 3.99 4.54
N GLY A 114 9.61 4.45 3.79
CA GLY A 114 9.76 4.26 2.34
C GLY A 114 9.77 5.56 1.53
N ASP A 115 9.25 5.50 0.31
CA ASP A 115 9.28 6.59 -0.67
C ASP A 115 8.01 7.46 -0.63
N PHE A 116 7.96 8.41 0.31
CA PHE A 116 6.76 9.24 0.53
C PHE A 116 6.49 10.22 -0.64
N GLU A 117 7.48 10.45 -1.50
CA GLU A 117 7.36 11.29 -2.70
C GLU A 117 6.80 10.49 -3.89
N MET A 118 6.51 9.19 -3.72
CA MET A 118 6.19 8.29 -4.83
C MET A 118 4.94 8.67 -5.60
N LEU A 119 4.00 9.44 -5.03
CA LEU A 119 2.73 9.89 -5.64
C LEU A 119 2.67 11.41 -5.89
N GLU A 120 3.79 12.12 -5.80
CA GLU A 120 3.82 13.59 -5.96
C GLU A 120 3.32 14.07 -7.32
N ASP A 121 3.63 13.33 -8.38
CA ASP A 121 3.22 13.67 -9.75
C ASP A 121 1.70 13.58 -9.98
N ILE A 122 0.96 12.96 -9.06
CA ILE A 122 -0.51 12.88 -9.08
C ILE A 122 -1.19 13.68 -7.94
N GLY A 123 -0.43 14.49 -7.20
CA GLY A 123 -0.99 15.44 -6.24
C GLY A 123 -1.01 14.99 -4.78
N LEU A 124 -0.33 13.90 -4.44
CA LEU A 124 -0.10 13.48 -3.06
C LEU A 124 1.38 13.63 -2.71
N ASN A 125 1.71 14.69 -1.97
CA ASN A 125 3.10 14.99 -1.60
C ASN A 125 3.54 14.28 -0.33
N ALA A 126 4.86 14.27 -0.07
CA ALA A 126 5.41 13.54 1.08
C ALA A 126 4.85 14.00 2.43
N GLU A 127 4.61 15.31 2.60
CA GLU A 127 4.03 15.84 3.84
C GLU A 127 2.60 15.31 4.07
N MET A 128 1.76 15.33 3.05
CA MET A 128 0.40 14.80 3.14
C MET A 128 0.39 13.28 3.25
N MET A 129 1.30 12.58 2.55
CA MET A 129 1.46 11.13 2.66
C MET A 129 1.76 10.73 4.11
N GLY A 130 2.72 11.40 4.76
CA GLY A 130 3.06 11.13 6.16
C GLY A 130 1.95 11.50 7.15
N VAL A 131 1.05 12.42 6.81
CA VAL A 131 -0.15 12.72 7.62
C VAL A 131 -1.23 11.66 7.45
N LEU A 132 -1.34 11.06 6.27
CA LEU A 132 -2.33 10.01 5.99
C LEU A 132 -1.93 8.67 6.59
N LEU A 133 -0.64 8.31 6.56
CA LEU A 133 -0.11 7.06 7.09
C LEU A 133 0.09 7.14 8.61
N ASP A 134 -1.01 7.31 9.32
CA ASP A 134 -1.02 7.20 10.78
C ASP A 134 -1.04 5.70 11.15
N PRO A 135 -0.01 5.18 11.85
CA PRO A 135 0.05 3.77 12.24
C PRO A 135 -1.03 3.38 13.27
N ASP A 136 -1.67 4.34 13.93
CA ASP A 136 -2.80 4.08 14.84
C ASP A 136 -4.15 3.92 14.12
N ASP A 137 -4.22 4.30 12.82
CA ASP A 137 -5.43 4.17 12.02
C ASP A 137 -5.51 2.81 11.32
N ASP A 138 -6.73 2.30 11.18
CA ASP A 138 -7.03 1.09 10.41
C ASP A 138 -6.55 1.21 8.95
N PRO A 139 -5.84 0.21 8.39
CA PRO A 139 -5.28 0.29 7.04
C PRO A 139 -6.33 0.57 5.96
N HIS A 140 -7.52 -0.02 6.06
CA HIS A 140 -8.60 0.23 5.10
C HIS A 140 -9.03 1.70 5.15
N VAL A 141 -9.20 2.26 6.35
CA VAL A 141 -9.56 3.67 6.53
C VAL A 141 -8.50 4.61 5.96
N VAL A 142 -7.21 4.28 6.10
CA VAL A 142 -6.12 5.06 5.51
C VAL A 142 -6.19 5.01 3.97
N ILE A 143 -6.44 3.83 3.40
CA ILE A 143 -6.58 3.64 1.95
C ILE A 143 -7.76 4.44 1.40
N GLU A 144 -8.91 4.44 2.08
CA GLU A 144 -10.07 5.26 1.72
C GLU A 144 -9.70 6.75 1.68
N ARG A 145 -8.97 7.27 2.68
CA ARG A 145 -8.53 8.67 2.71
C ARG A 145 -7.57 9.01 1.59
N ILE A 146 -6.68 8.09 1.21
CA ILE A 146 -5.80 8.24 0.05
C ILE A 146 -6.64 8.29 -1.24
N ALA A 147 -7.62 7.41 -1.37
CA ALA A 147 -8.52 7.35 -2.52
C ALA A 147 -9.36 8.63 -2.66
N ASP A 148 -9.88 9.15 -1.55
CA ASP A 148 -10.58 10.43 -1.49
C ASP A 148 -9.68 11.60 -1.90
N HIS A 149 -8.46 11.65 -1.35
CA HIS A 149 -7.50 12.73 -1.64
C HIS A 149 -7.10 12.77 -3.12
N LEU A 150 -6.92 11.61 -3.74
CA LEU A 150 -6.55 11.46 -5.15
C LEU A 150 -7.75 11.42 -6.11
N GLY A 151 -8.97 11.35 -5.56
CA GLY A 151 -10.22 11.41 -6.30
C GLY A 151 -10.60 10.13 -7.04
N PHE A 152 -10.23 8.96 -6.50
CA PHE A 152 -10.62 7.64 -7.00
C PHE A 152 -11.46 6.80 -6.02
N ALA A 153 -11.99 7.42 -4.94
CA ALA A 153 -12.77 6.70 -3.92
C ALA A 153 -13.96 5.91 -4.49
N GLY A 154 -14.70 6.48 -5.45
CA GLY A 154 -15.83 5.76 -6.05
C GLY A 154 -15.40 4.54 -6.86
N GLU A 155 -14.32 4.65 -7.65
CA GLU A 155 -13.75 3.50 -8.37
C GLU A 155 -13.17 2.45 -7.43
N PHE A 156 -12.66 2.87 -6.26
CA PHE A 156 -12.16 1.99 -5.22
C PHE A 156 -13.29 1.21 -4.54
N GLU A 157 -14.36 1.87 -4.14
CA GLU A 157 -15.57 1.22 -3.60
C GLU A 157 -16.15 0.23 -4.62
N ASP A 158 -16.30 0.63 -5.89
CA ASP A 158 -16.81 -0.22 -6.97
C ASP A 158 -15.93 -1.45 -7.23
N ALA A 159 -14.62 -1.39 -6.94
CA ALA A 159 -13.70 -2.50 -7.16
C ALA A 159 -13.79 -3.56 -6.05
N LEU A 160 -14.35 -3.23 -4.90
CA LEU A 160 -14.43 -4.07 -3.70
C LEU A 160 -15.86 -4.57 -3.38
N ASP A 161 -16.88 -4.15 -4.15
CA ASP A 161 -18.30 -4.55 -3.99
C ASP A 161 -18.67 -5.91 -4.62
#